data_AF-A0A671P908-F1
#
_entry.id   AF-A0A671P908-F1
#
_cell.length_a   1.000
_cell.length_b   1.000
_cell.length_c   1.000
_cell.angle_alpha   90.00
_cell.angle_beta   90.00
_cell.angle_gamma   90.00
#
_symmetry.space_group_name_H-M   'P 1'
#
loop_
_entity.id
_entity.type
_entity.pdbx_description
1 polymer ?
#
loop_
_entity_poly.entity_id
_entity_poly.type
_entity_poly.pdbx_seq_one_letter_code
_entity_poly.pdbx_strand_id
1 'polypeptide(L)'
;MMTISDQVYIQPEPLGVVLVIGAWNYPWAVTIGPLIGAIAAGNAAVIKPSEVSSHTSKVMEDLLPLYLDKELYPVVTGGVTETQELLKQRFDHIFYTGNGTVAKIIMEAAAKHLTPTTLELGGKSPCYIDKNCDLSVACRRIAWGKYSNCGQTCIAPDYILCDPSMQDRVIEEIKKNIKEFYTEDPKKCLDYGRIINQRHFKRLMALLEGSTIAVGGENEESECYIGPTVLRDVKPDAKVMQEEIFGPLLPILTVSSADEAIKFINQREKPLALYIFSSDNKLIKRLIAETSSGGVLANDCLMHFSVTSLPFGGVGNSGMGHYHGKYGFDNLSHLRGCLIKQLKMEGVNNICWVCPYFTQHWVVFNPEIIYQLKTLNLKIHPLKPF
;
A
#
# COMPACT_ATOMS: atom_id res chain seq x y z
N MET A 1 -28.15 -9.92 27.01
CA MET A 1 -29.55 -10.35 27.28
C MET A 1 -30.58 -9.45 26.59
N MET A 2 -30.39 -8.12 26.55
CA MET A 2 -31.35 -7.17 25.95
C MET A 2 -31.57 -7.24 24.43
N THR A 3 -30.73 -7.99 23.69
CA THR A 3 -30.81 -8.12 22.22
C THR A 3 -31.06 -9.55 21.74
N ILE A 4 -31.32 -10.49 22.65
CA ILE A 4 -31.42 -11.93 22.32
C ILE A 4 -32.58 -12.24 21.36
N SER A 5 -33.66 -11.46 21.41
CA SER A 5 -34.83 -11.59 20.52
C SER A 5 -34.79 -10.69 19.29
N ASP A 6 -33.75 -9.85 19.16
CA ASP A 6 -33.66 -8.86 18.09
C ASP A 6 -32.94 -9.44 16.87
N GLN A 7 -33.30 -8.99 15.68
CA GLN A 7 -32.54 -9.32 14.47
C GLN A 7 -31.34 -8.38 14.37
N VAL A 8 -30.14 -8.95 14.26
CA VAL A 8 -28.87 -8.22 14.14
C VAL A 8 -28.16 -8.70 12.89
N TYR A 9 -27.88 -7.79 11.96
CA TYR A 9 -27.15 -8.12 10.73
C TYR A 9 -26.41 -6.90 10.18
N ILE A 10 -25.49 -7.15 9.25
CA ILE A 10 -24.76 -6.12 8.49
C ILE A 10 -25.20 -6.22 7.04
N GLN A 11 -25.63 -5.10 6.46
CA GLN A 11 -26.05 -5.01 5.06
C GLN A 11 -25.04 -4.15 4.28
N PRO A 12 -24.31 -4.72 3.30
CA PRO A 12 -23.52 -3.90 2.38
C PRO A 12 -24.44 -3.14 1.43
N GLU A 13 -24.13 -1.86 1.21
CA GLU A 13 -24.77 -0.98 0.22
C GLU A 13 -23.70 -0.15 -0.53
N PRO A 14 -23.91 0.20 -1.82
CA PRO A 14 -22.95 1.00 -2.56
C PRO A 14 -22.73 2.36 -1.91
N LEU A 15 -21.52 2.90 -2.03
CA LEU A 15 -21.20 4.25 -1.59
C LEU A 15 -21.84 5.30 -2.51
N GLY A 16 -21.81 5.07 -3.83
CA GLY A 16 -22.35 5.97 -4.85
C GLY A 16 -21.44 6.05 -6.08
N VAL A 17 -20.75 7.17 -6.27
CA VAL A 17 -19.80 7.38 -7.37
C VAL A 17 -18.36 7.32 -6.87
N VAL A 18 -17.58 6.38 -7.41
CA VAL A 18 -16.16 6.18 -7.09
C VAL A 18 -15.28 6.81 -8.16
N LEU A 19 -14.28 7.60 -7.77
CA LEU A 19 -13.22 8.03 -8.68
C LEU A 19 -12.03 7.07 -8.60
N VAL A 20 -11.65 6.45 -9.72
CA VAL A 20 -10.48 5.56 -9.80
C VAL A 20 -9.38 6.24 -10.61
N ILE A 21 -8.30 6.66 -9.94
CA ILE A 21 -7.11 7.28 -10.56
C ILE A 21 -5.98 6.25 -10.60
N GLY A 22 -5.68 5.77 -11.81
CA GLY A 22 -4.66 4.74 -12.06
C GLY A 22 -3.25 5.29 -12.18
N ALA A 23 -2.25 4.49 -11.82
CA ALA A 23 -0.83 4.76 -12.09
C ALA A 23 -0.39 4.23 -13.46
N TRP A 24 0.82 4.56 -13.87
CA TRP A 24 1.34 4.27 -15.21
C TRP A 24 2.12 2.97 -15.33
N ASN A 25 2.63 2.41 -14.23
CA ASN A 25 3.61 1.33 -14.26
C ASN A 25 3.01 -0.06 -14.55
N TYR A 26 1.79 -0.31 -14.07
CA TYR A 26 0.96 -1.44 -14.48
C TYR A 26 -0.44 -0.92 -14.83
N PRO A 27 -0.55 -0.11 -15.90
CA PRO A 27 -1.66 0.82 -16.09
C PRO A 27 -3.01 0.11 -16.16
N TRP A 28 -3.04 -1.11 -16.68
CA TRP A 28 -4.24 -1.95 -16.67
C TRP A 28 -4.60 -2.47 -15.27
N ALA A 29 -3.65 -3.11 -14.58
CA ALA A 29 -3.92 -3.78 -13.30
C ALA A 29 -4.36 -2.79 -12.20
N VAL A 30 -3.68 -1.64 -12.09
CA VAL A 30 -3.95 -0.65 -11.03
C VAL A 30 -5.16 0.24 -11.32
N THR A 31 -5.74 0.16 -12.51
CA THR A 31 -6.97 0.88 -12.87
C THR A 31 -8.17 -0.07 -12.86
N ILE A 32 -8.04 -1.22 -13.51
CA ILE A 32 -9.14 -2.18 -13.65
C ILE A 32 -9.35 -2.98 -12.35
N GLY A 33 -8.30 -3.28 -11.59
CA GLY A 33 -8.43 -3.98 -10.31
C GLY A 33 -9.38 -3.26 -9.33
N PRO A 34 -9.15 -1.97 -9.02
CA PRO A 34 -10.06 -1.17 -8.19
C PRO A 34 -11.45 -0.99 -8.83
N LEU A 35 -11.54 -0.82 -10.15
CA LEU A 35 -12.81 -0.71 -10.87
C LEU A 35 -13.68 -1.96 -10.69
N ILE A 36 -13.11 -3.17 -10.76
CA ILE A 36 -13.82 -4.42 -10.49
C ILE A 36 -14.45 -4.40 -9.10
N GLY A 37 -13.72 -3.92 -8.09
CA GLY A 37 -14.25 -3.76 -6.73
C GLY A 37 -15.42 -2.77 -6.66
N ALA A 38 -15.30 -1.62 -7.34
CA ALA A 38 -16.33 -0.60 -7.37
C ALA A 38 -17.64 -1.12 -8.01
N ILE A 39 -17.52 -1.80 -9.16
CA ILE A 39 -18.64 -2.44 -9.86
C ILE A 39 -19.28 -3.52 -9.00
N ALA A 40 -18.46 -4.40 -8.39
CA ALA A 40 -18.97 -5.48 -7.56
C ALA A 40 -19.73 -5.00 -6.33
N ALA A 41 -19.34 -3.85 -5.77
CA ALA A 41 -20.04 -3.17 -4.67
C ALA A 41 -21.28 -2.37 -5.12
N GLY A 42 -21.57 -2.31 -6.42
CA GLY A 42 -22.75 -1.65 -6.97
C GLY A 42 -22.59 -0.14 -7.20
N ASN A 43 -21.35 0.37 -7.24
CA ASN A 43 -21.08 1.79 -7.47
C ASN A 43 -21.04 2.14 -8.96
N ALA A 44 -21.37 3.38 -9.29
CA ALA A 44 -20.87 4.01 -10.52
C ALA A 44 -19.38 4.36 -10.32
N ALA A 45 -18.61 4.45 -11.41
CA ALA A 45 -17.19 4.80 -11.30
C ALA A 45 -16.67 5.64 -12.45
N VAL A 46 -15.95 6.72 -12.14
CA VAL A 46 -15.21 7.51 -13.11
C VAL A 46 -13.77 6.99 -13.18
N ILE A 47 -13.31 6.65 -14.37
CA ILE A 47 -12.01 6.02 -14.60
C ILE A 47 -11.04 7.07 -15.13
N LYS A 48 -10.01 7.40 -14.36
CA LYS A 48 -8.95 8.36 -14.73
C LYS A 48 -7.63 7.59 -14.95
N PRO A 49 -7.37 7.09 -16.17
CA PRO A 49 -6.08 6.49 -16.50
C PRO A 49 -4.96 7.54 -16.45
N SER A 50 -3.72 7.08 -16.22
CA SER A 50 -2.54 7.94 -16.27
C SER A 50 -2.18 8.31 -17.69
N GLU A 51 -1.97 9.60 -17.92
CA GLU A 51 -1.47 10.21 -19.15
C GLU A 51 -0.05 9.76 -19.51
N VAL A 52 0.74 9.30 -18.53
CA VAL A 52 2.12 8.86 -18.74
C VAL A 52 2.16 7.56 -19.55
N SER A 53 1.18 6.67 -19.37
CA SER A 53 1.00 5.46 -20.19
C SER A 53 -0.08 5.68 -21.25
N SER A 54 0.18 6.66 -22.12
CA SER A 54 -0.77 7.21 -23.09
C SER A 54 -1.42 6.16 -24.00
N HIS A 55 -0.65 5.18 -24.48
CA HIS A 55 -1.18 4.11 -25.33
C HIS A 55 -2.23 3.26 -24.59
N THR A 56 -1.96 2.87 -23.34
CA THR A 56 -2.93 2.13 -22.53
C THR A 56 -4.13 3.00 -22.16
N SER A 57 -3.90 4.27 -21.83
CA SER A 57 -4.98 5.23 -21.59
C SER A 57 -5.93 5.32 -22.80
N LYS A 58 -5.38 5.33 -24.03
CA LYS A 58 -6.18 5.37 -25.25
C LYS A 58 -6.97 4.07 -25.46
N VAL A 59 -6.34 2.92 -25.23
CA VAL A 59 -7.03 1.62 -25.28
C VAL A 59 -8.19 1.56 -24.28
N MET A 60 -8.03 2.08 -23.07
CA MET A 60 -9.13 2.14 -22.10
C MET A 60 -10.27 3.04 -22.56
N GLU A 61 -9.94 4.24 -23.06
CA GLU A 61 -10.91 5.20 -23.59
C GLU A 61 -11.72 4.61 -24.76
N ASP A 62 -11.06 3.87 -25.66
CA ASP A 62 -11.70 3.31 -26.85
C ASP A 62 -12.48 2.02 -26.55
N LEU A 63 -11.96 1.14 -25.69
CA LEU A 63 -12.55 -0.19 -25.48
C LEU A 63 -13.60 -0.23 -24.37
N LEU A 64 -13.37 0.42 -23.22
CA LEU A 64 -14.28 0.26 -22.08
C LEU A 64 -15.74 0.66 -22.41
N PRO A 65 -16.01 1.75 -23.15
CA PRO A 65 -17.38 2.11 -23.54
C PRO A 65 -18.08 1.11 -24.48
N LEU A 66 -17.36 0.15 -25.07
CA LEU A 66 -17.96 -0.90 -25.91
C LEU A 66 -18.53 -2.05 -25.10
N TYR A 67 -18.07 -2.24 -23.86
CA TYR A 67 -18.42 -3.39 -23.01
C TYR A 67 -19.12 -2.99 -21.72
N LEU A 68 -18.86 -1.78 -21.21
CA LEU A 68 -19.43 -1.26 -19.98
C LEU A 68 -20.49 -0.21 -20.26
N ASP A 69 -21.42 -0.05 -19.32
CA ASP A 69 -22.41 1.03 -19.34
C ASP A 69 -21.69 2.39 -19.35
N LYS A 70 -21.97 3.20 -20.37
CA LYS A 70 -21.26 4.45 -20.65
C LYS A 70 -21.61 5.57 -19.65
N GLU A 71 -22.78 5.49 -19.03
CA GLU A 71 -23.23 6.48 -18.05
C GLU A 71 -22.68 6.14 -16.66
N LEU A 72 -22.60 4.86 -16.32
CA LEU A 72 -22.08 4.40 -15.03
C LEU A 72 -20.54 4.36 -14.98
N TYR A 73 -19.86 4.08 -16.10
CA TYR A 73 -18.41 3.83 -16.13
C TYR A 73 -17.64 4.68 -17.16
N PRO A 74 -17.74 6.02 -17.13
CA PRO A 74 -17.04 6.87 -18.08
C PRO A 74 -15.53 6.89 -17.84
N VAL A 75 -14.77 6.99 -18.94
CA VAL A 75 -13.32 7.19 -18.94
C VAL A 75 -13.00 8.67 -19.17
N VAL A 76 -12.20 9.26 -18.28
CA VAL A 76 -11.75 10.65 -18.37
C VAL A 76 -10.24 10.68 -18.59
N THR A 77 -9.82 11.04 -19.79
CA THR A 77 -8.41 11.22 -20.14
C THR A 77 -7.95 12.66 -19.82
N GLY A 78 -6.64 12.89 -19.74
CA GLY A 78 -6.06 14.18 -19.36
C GLY A 78 -4.95 14.07 -18.32
N GLY A 79 -4.20 15.14 -18.12
CA GLY A 79 -3.09 15.21 -17.17
C GLY A 79 -3.47 15.91 -15.87
N VAL A 80 -2.54 16.71 -15.35
CA VAL A 80 -2.68 17.40 -14.05
C VAL A 80 -3.86 18.36 -14.03
N THR A 81 -4.04 19.18 -15.07
CA THR A 81 -5.10 20.20 -15.12
C THR A 81 -6.49 19.57 -15.07
N GLU A 82 -6.73 18.55 -15.89
CA GLU A 82 -7.99 17.83 -15.95
C GLU A 82 -8.26 17.07 -14.65
N THR A 83 -7.21 16.48 -14.06
CA THR A 83 -7.32 15.80 -12.75
C THR A 83 -7.68 16.78 -11.64
N GLN A 84 -7.11 17.99 -11.63
CA GLN A 84 -7.45 19.02 -10.65
C GLN A 84 -8.90 19.50 -10.78
N GLU A 85 -9.42 19.64 -12.00
CA GLU A 85 -10.82 19.98 -12.22
C GLU A 85 -11.76 18.84 -11.80
N LEU A 86 -11.38 17.60 -12.12
CA LEU A 86 -12.12 16.42 -11.71
C LEU A 86 -12.21 16.30 -10.19
N LEU A 87 -11.12 16.55 -9.47
CA LEU A 87 -11.06 16.51 -7.99
C LEU A 87 -11.88 17.60 -7.29
N LYS A 88 -12.41 18.61 -8.01
CA LYS A 88 -13.38 19.57 -7.44
C LYS A 88 -14.78 18.98 -7.33
N GLN A 89 -15.09 17.97 -8.15
CA GLN A 89 -16.39 17.31 -8.16
C GLN A 89 -16.57 16.45 -6.90
N ARG A 90 -17.82 16.15 -6.56
CA ARG A 90 -18.15 15.31 -5.41
C ARG A 90 -18.16 13.84 -5.81
N PHE A 91 -17.39 13.05 -5.09
CA PHE A 91 -17.38 11.58 -5.16
C PHE A 91 -17.69 11.01 -3.78
N ASP A 92 -18.22 9.79 -3.76
CA ASP A 92 -18.51 9.06 -2.53
C ASP A 92 -17.30 8.22 -2.08
N HIS A 93 -16.33 8.00 -2.98
CA HIS A 93 -15.00 7.48 -2.65
C HIS A 93 -13.97 7.91 -3.70
N ILE A 94 -12.72 8.14 -3.29
CA ILE A 94 -11.60 8.34 -4.24
C ILE A 94 -10.53 7.26 -4.03
N PHE A 95 -10.30 6.47 -5.06
CA PHE A 95 -9.24 5.47 -5.13
C PHE A 95 -8.07 6.01 -5.95
N TYR A 96 -6.88 6.08 -5.36
CA TYR A 96 -5.68 6.58 -6.01
C TYR A 96 -4.53 5.61 -5.85
N THR A 97 -3.87 5.28 -6.97
CA THR A 97 -2.55 4.63 -6.94
C THR A 97 -1.49 5.59 -7.46
N GLY A 98 -0.40 5.77 -6.71
CA GLY A 98 0.73 6.58 -7.17
C GLY A 98 1.70 6.98 -6.06
N ASN A 99 2.00 8.28 -5.95
CA ASN A 99 3.03 8.77 -5.03
C ASN A 99 2.46 9.64 -3.90
N GLY A 100 3.18 9.70 -2.78
CA GLY A 100 2.73 10.42 -1.58
C GLY A 100 2.58 11.93 -1.74
N THR A 101 3.29 12.56 -2.68
CA THR A 101 3.14 14.00 -2.95
C THR A 101 1.76 14.30 -3.52
N VAL A 102 1.35 13.54 -4.55
CA VAL A 102 0.03 13.71 -5.17
C VAL A 102 -1.08 13.19 -4.28
N ALA A 103 -0.84 12.13 -3.50
CA ALA A 103 -1.82 11.60 -2.55
C ALA A 103 -2.29 12.65 -1.52
N LYS A 104 -1.37 13.50 -1.04
CA LYS A 104 -1.71 14.62 -0.14
C LYS A 104 -2.65 15.63 -0.79
N ILE A 105 -2.41 15.95 -2.07
CA ILE A 105 -3.28 16.85 -2.87
C ILE A 105 -4.67 16.23 -3.03
N ILE A 106 -4.75 14.93 -3.32
CA ILE A 106 -6.01 14.20 -3.46
C ILE A 106 -6.78 14.19 -2.13
N MET A 107 -6.09 13.91 -1.02
CA MET A 107 -6.71 13.90 0.30
C MET A 107 -7.20 15.29 0.72
N GLU A 108 -6.48 16.36 0.38
CA GLU A 108 -6.91 17.74 0.59
C GLU A 108 -8.17 18.08 -0.23
N ALA A 109 -8.25 17.63 -1.49
CA ALA A 109 -9.44 17.79 -2.31
C ALA A 109 -10.63 17.00 -1.74
N ALA A 110 -10.40 15.74 -1.34
CA ALA A 110 -11.40 14.86 -0.74
C ALA A 110 -12.00 15.45 0.56
N ALA A 111 -11.17 16.12 1.37
CA ALA A 111 -11.60 16.76 2.61
C ALA A 111 -12.70 17.82 2.42
N LYS A 112 -12.77 18.47 1.25
CA LYS A 112 -13.81 19.47 0.94
C LYS A 112 -15.22 18.89 0.90
N HIS A 113 -15.33 17.59 0.61
CA HIS A 113 -16.59 16.86 0.50
C HIS A 113 -16.76 15.76 1.57
N LEU A 114 -15.81 15.65 2.51
CA LEU A 114 -15.69 14.54 3.46
C LEU A 114 -15.67 13.16 2.77
N THR A 115 -15.06 13.11 1.58
CA THR A 115 -14.98 11.88 0.78
C THR A 115 -13.92 10.95 1.34
N PRO A 116 -14.24 9.68 1.66
CA PRO A 116 -13.23 8.68 2.03
C PRO A 116 -12.28 8.39 0.87
N THR A 117 -11.04 8.00 1.21
CA THR A 117 -9.99 7.71 0.22
C THR A 117 -9.36 6.35 0.44
N THR A 118 -8.97 5.70 -0.66
CA THR A 118 -7.98 4.61 -0.67
C THR A 118 -6.76 5.11 -1.40
N LEU A 119 -5.61 5.09 -0.72
CA LEU A 119 -4.35 5.62 -1.23
C LEU A 119 -3.33 4.48 -1.26
N GLU A 120 -3.06 3.96 -2.46
CA GLU A 120 -2.04 2.94 -2.72
C GLU A 120 -0.74 3.63 -3.15
N LEU A 121 0.22 3.76 -2.25
CA LEU A 121 1.43 4.57 -2.46
C LEU A 121 2.70 3.70 -2.46
N GLY A 122 3.83 4.34 -2.74
CA GLY A 122 5.13 3.66 -2.76
C GLY A 122 5.88 3.70 -1.43
N GLY A 123 7.18 3.51 -1.53
CA GLY A 123 8.12 3.51 -0.43
C GLY A 123 9.29 2.58 -0.70
N LYS A 124 10.31 2.64 0.14
CA LYS A 124 11.49 1.77 -0.03
C LYS A 124 11.24 0.43 0.65
N SER A 125 10.74 -0.55 -0.10
CA SER A 125 10.46 -1.90 0.40
C SER A 125 11.76 -2.66 0.74
N PRO A 126 12.12 -2.85 2.03
CA PRO A 126 13.33 -3.54 2.44
C PRO A 126 13.31 -5.03 2.10
N CYS A 127 14.49 -5.58 1.79
CA CYS A 127 14.70 -7.01 1.66
C CYS A 127 15.84 -7.48 2.57
N TYR A 128 15.49 -8.11 3.69
CA TYR A 128 16.46 -8.67 4.63
C TYR A 128 16.85 -10.10 4.23
N ILE A 129 18.15 -10.39 4.16
CA ILE A 129 18.69 -11.72 3.89
C ILE A 129 19.50 -12.20 5.11
N ASP A 130 19.01 -13.25 5.74
CA ASP A 130 19.67 -13.93 6.86
C ASP A 130 20.81 -14.83 6.39
N LYS A 131 21.80 -15.08 7.27
CA LYS A 131 22.88 -16.05 7.04
C LYS A 131 22.38 -17.46 6.85
N ASN A 132 21.31 -17.81 7.56
CA ASN A 132 20.70 -19.13 7.48
C ASN A 132 19.60 -19.13 6.41
N CYS A 133 19.97 -19.06 5.13
CA CYS A 133 19.06 -19.27 4.01
C CYS A 133 19.75 -19.91 2.80
N ASP A 134 18.97 -20.49 1.88
CA ASP A 134 19.47 -20.84 0.55
C ASP A 134 19.64 -19.57 -0.27
N LEU A 135 20.88 -19.09 -0.32
CA LEU A 135 21.22 -17.83 -0.97
C LEU A 135 20.95 -17.86 -2.48
N SER A 136 21.09 -19.01 -3.15
CA SER A 136 20.88 -19.10 -4.60
C SER A 136 19.40 -18.92 -4.92
N VAL A 137 18.52 -19.58 -4.16
CA VAL A 137 17.06 -19.41 -4.28
C VAL A 137 16.63 -17.99 -3.89
N ALA A 138 17.18 -17.44 -2.81
CA ALA A 138 16.86 -16.08 -2.37
C ALA A 138 17.22 -15.03 -3.43
N CYS A 139 18.48 -15.04 -3.90
CA CYS A 139 18.95 -14.09 -4.91
C CYS A 139 18.22 -14.23 -6.25
N ARG A 140 17.82 -15.45 -6.65
CA ARG A 140 16.98 -15.67 -7.83
C ARG A 140 15.64 -14.95 -7.72
N ARG A 141 14.93 -15.15 -6.61
CA ARG A 141 13.61 -14.53 -6.34
C ARG A 141 13.72 -13.02 -6.24
N ILE A 142 14.75 -12.52 -5.57
CA ILE A 142 15.01 -11.08 -5.45
C ILE A 142 15.33 -10.46 -6.82
N ALA A 143 16.17 -11.10 -7.64
CA ALA A 143 16.51 -10.61 -8.98
C ALA A 143 15.25 -10.54 -9.87
N TRP A 144 14.41 -11.59 -9.86
CA TRP A 144 13.14 -11.57 -10.57
C TRP A 144 12.24 -10.43 -10.10
N GLY A 145 12.05 -10.29 -8.78
CA GLY A 145 11.22 -9.25 -8.20
C GLY A 145 11.74 -7.83 -8.48
N LYS A 146 13.06 -7.63 -8.46
CA LYS A 146 13.71 -6.34 -8.68
C LYS A 146 13.64 -5.89 -10.13
N TYR A 147 13.94 -6.79 -11.06
CA TYR A 147 14.16 -6.41 -12.46
C TYR A 147 12.92 -6.60 -13.33
N SER A 148 11.88 -7.25 -12.82
CA SER A 148 10.53 -7.21 -13.41
C SER A 148 10.08 -5.77 -13.63
N ASN A 149 9.60 -5.47 -14.85
CA ASN A 149 9.21 -4.11 -15.27
C ASN A 149 10.32 -3.05 -15.07
N CYS A 150 11.59 -3.45 -15.16
CA CYS A 150 12.75 -2.61 -14.83
C CYS A 150 12.70 -2.03 -13.40
N GLY A 151 12.09 -2.73 -12.44
CA GLY A 151 11.96 -2.26 -11.06
C GLY A 151 11.00 -1.11 -10.86
N GLN A 152 10.18 -0.77 -11.86
CA GLN A 152 9.12 0.24 -11.78
C GLN A 152 7.87 -0.36 -11.11
N THR A 153 8.02 -0.80 -9.86
CA THR A 153 7.00 -1.55 -9.13
C THR A 153 7.02 -1.12 -7.66
N CYS A 154 5.88 -0.68 -7.13
CA CYS A 154 5.77 -0.15 -5.75
C CYS A 154 6.19 -1.18 -4.68
N ILE A 155 6.00 -2.46 -4.99
CA ILE A 155 6.40 -3.59 -4.15
C ILE A 155 7.70 -4.26 -4.62
N ALA A 156 8.48 -3.71 -5.56
CA ALA A 156 9.79 -4.27 -5.85
C ALA A 156 10.68 -4.23 -4.59
N PRO A 157 11.56 -5.22 -4.37
CA PRO A 157 12.59 -5.10 -3.35
C PRO A 157 13.46 -3.89 -3.70
N ASP A 158 13.37 -2.83 -2.90
CA ASP A 158 14.01 -1.56 -3.22
C ASP A 158 15.50 -1.60 -2.89
N TYR A 159 15.85 -2.21 -1.74
CA TYR A 159 17.22 -2.41 -1.29
C TYR A 159 17.37 -3.70 -0.48
N ILE A 160 18.61 -4.20 -0.39
CA ILE A 160 18.97 -5.37 0.41
C ILE A 160 19.64 -4.94 1.72
N LEU A 161 19.29 -5.62 2.81
CA LEU A 161 20.02 -5.65 4.07
C LEU A 161 20.57 -7.07 4.28
N CYS A 162 21.89 -7.21 4.40
CA CYS A 162 22.51 -8.52 4.68
C CYS A 162 23.75 -8.37 5.56
N ASP A 163 24.27 -9.48 6.09
CA ASP A 163 25.52 -9.44 6.82
C ASP A 163 26.71 -9.06 5.90
N PRO A 164 27.71 -8.28 6.40
CA PRO A 164 28.91 -7.96 5.63
C PRO A 164 29.58 -9.17 4.98
N SER A 165 29.63 -10.33 5.65
CA SER A 165 30.28 -11.53 5.12
C SER A 165 29.54 -12.16 3.94
N MET A 166 28.33 -11.71 3.62
CA MET A 166 27.52 -12.27 2.53
C MET A 166 27.47 -11.39 1.29
N GLN A 167 27.86 -10.12 1.38
CA GLN A 167 27.63 -9.14 0.31
C GLN A 167 28.19 -9.61 -1.04
N ASP A 168 29.44 -10.06 -1.09
CA ASP A 168 30.05 -10.51 -2.36
C ASP A 168 29.33 -11.75 -2.93
N ARG A 169 28.88 -12.68 -2.08
CA ARG A 169 28.13 -13.86 -2.52
C ARG A 169 26.74 -13.50 -3.04
N VAL A 170 26.07 -12.54 -2.39
CA VAL A 170 24.77 -11.99 -2.85
C VAL A 170 24.93 -11.37 -4.23
N ILE A 171 25.98 -10.57 -4.44
CA ILE A 171 26.29 -9.91 -5.71
C ILE A 171 26.49 -10.96 -6.82
N GLU A 172 27.31 -11.98 -6.59
CA GLU A 172 27.60 -13.01 -7.59
C GLU A 172 26.35 -13.85 -7.94
N GLU A 173 25.54 -14.23 -6.96
CA GLU A 173 24.29 -14.95 -7.24
C GLU A 173 23.28 -14.07 -8.00
N ILE A 174 23.15 -12.78 -7.67
CA ILE A 174 22.27 -11.87 -8.42
C ILE A 174 22.78 -11.69 -9.85
N LYS A 175 24.09 -11.50 -10.05
CA LYS A 175 24.72 -11.40 -11.37
C LYS A 175 24.44 -12.62 -12.24
N LYS A 176 24.57 -13.83 -11.67
CA LYS A 176 24.24 -15.08 -12.34
C LYS A 176 22.79 -15.11 -12.80
N ASN A 177 21.85 -14.72 -11.94
CA ASN A 177 20.42 -14.72 -12.26
C ASN A 177 20.06 -13.63 -13.28
N ILE A 178 20.68 -12.45 -13.24
CA ILE A 178 20.53 -11.41 -14.27
C ILE A 178 20.88 -11.98 -15.65
N LYS A 179 22.02 -12.65 -15.75
CA LYS A 179 22.48 -13.28 -16.99
C LYS A 179 21.55 -14.40 -17.47
N GLU A 180 21.03 -15.20 -16.54
CA GLU A 180 20.06 -16.26 -16.88
C GLU A 180 18.76 -15.67 -17.43
N PHE A 181 18.23 -14.61 -16.81
CA PHE A 181 16.96 -14.00 -17.20
C PHE A 181 17.06 -13.15 -18.47
N TYR A 182 18.15 -12.41 -18.62
CA TYR A 182 18.26 -11.35 -19.63
C TYR A 182 19.43 -11.51 -20.59
N THR A 183 20.05 -12.70 -20.61
CA THR A 183 21.25 -13.01 -21.41
C THR A 183 22.48 -12.18 -20.99
N GLU A 184 23.57 -12.27 -21.76
CA GLU A 184 24.77 -11.44 -21.56
C GLU A 184 24.54 -9.95 -21.89
N ASP A 185 23.54 -9.65 -22.70
CA ASP A 185 23.23 -8.29 -23.17
C ASP A 185 21.76 -7.95 -22.87
N PRO A 186 21.44 -7.53 -21.62
CA PRO A 186 20.07 -7.20 -21.23
C PRO A 186 19.42 -6.12 -22.10
N LYS A 187 20.20 -5.27 -22.78
CA LYS A 187 19.67 -4.26 -23.70
C LYS A 187 18.92 -4.88 -24.86
N LYS A 188 19.39 -6.02 -25.37
CA LYS A 188 18.79 -6.73 -26.52
C LYS A 188 17.74 -7.76 -26.11
N CYS A 189 17.60 -8.06 -24.82
CA CYS A 189 16.60 -8.99 -24.32
C CYS A 189 15.20 -8.39 -24.44
N LEU A 190 14.28 -9.10 -25.11
CA LEU A 190 12.89 -8.67 -25.30
C LEU A 190 12.09 -8.66 -23.99
N ASP A 191 12.49 -9.47 -23.00
CA ASP A 191 11.82 -9.56 -21.70
C ASP A 191 12.25 -8.46 -20.72
N TYR A 192 13.23 -7.63 -21.10
CA TYR A 192 13.70 -6.52 -20.28
C TYR A 192 13.10 -5.19 -20.74
N GLY A 193 12.44 -4.50 -19.81
CA GLY A 193 11.71 -3.27 -20.10
C GLY A 193 12.58 -2.05 -20.40
N ARG A 194 11.95 -0.88 -20.37
CA ARG A 194 12.60 0.44 -20.46
C ARG A 194 12.04 1.35 -19.37
N ILE A 195 12.80 2.38 -19.01
CA ILE A 195 12.30 3.43 -18.13
C ILE A 195 11.22 4.22 -18.87
N ILE A 196 10.11 4.50 -18.19
CA ILE A 196 8.89 5.01 -18.82
C ILE A 196 9.08 6.30 -19.65
N ASN A 197 10.00 7.17 -19.24
CA ASN A 197 10.34 8.40 -19.96
C ASN A 197 11.69 8.99 -19.50
N GLN A 198 12.11 10.05 -20.19
CA GLN A 198 13.37 10.75 -19.94
C GLN A 198 13.48 11.38 -18.54
N ARG A 199 12.36 11.83 -17.96
CA ARG A 199 12.36 12.41 -16.61
C ARG A 199 12.73 11.35 -15.57
N HIS A 200 12.12 10.16 -15.66
CA HIS A 200 12.44 9.06 -14.75
C HIS A 200 13.84 8.51 -14.99
N PHE A 201 14.29 8.47 -16.25
CA PHE A 201 15.67 8.08 -16.60
C PHE A 201 16.69 9.00 -15.92
N LYS A 202 16.58 10.32 -16.11
CA LYS A 202 17.52 11.30 -15.55
C LYS A 202 17.55 11.27 -14.02
N ARG A 203 16.38 11.10 -13.38
CA ARG A 203 16.29 10.93 -11.93
C ARG A 203 17.09 9.71 -11.46
N LEU A 204 16.92 8.55 -12.11
CA LEU A 204 17.66 7.33 -11.76
C LEU A 204 19.17 7.49 -11.93
N MET A 205 19.61 8.15 -13.02
CA MET A 205 21.03 8.44 -13.22
C MET A 205 21.59 9.36 -12.12
N ALA A 206 20.82 10.36 -11.68
CA ALA A 206 21.23 11.23 -10.57
C ALA A 206 21.31 10.49 -9.22
N LEU A 207 20.49 9.44 -9.00
CA LEU A 207 20.59 8.58 -7.81
C LEU A 207 21.84 7.69 -7.83
N LEU A 208 22.33 7.33 -9.02
CA LEU A 208 23.49 6.47 -9.20
C LEU A 208 24.82 7.19 -8.88
N GLU A 209 24.85 8.52 -8.97
CA GLU A 209 26.03 9.34 -8.69
C GLU A 209 26.66 9.03 -7.32
N GLY A 210 27.98 8.81 -7.30
CA GLY A 210 28.73 8.52 -6.07
C GLY A 210 28.56 7.09 -5.54
N SER A 211 27.80 6.24 -6.23
CA SER A 211 27.65 4.82 -5.86
C SER A 211 28.76 3.96 -6.44
N THR A 212 29.12 2.88 -5.74
CA THR A 212 30.02 1.86 -6.26
C THR A 212 29.22 0.77 -6.97
N ILE A 213 29.38 0.69 -8.30
CA ILE A 213 28.70 -0.29 -9.13
C ILE A 213 29.46 -1.63 -9.05
N ALA A 214 28.75 -2.69 -8.68
CA ALA A 214 29.29 -4.06 -8.63
C ALA A 214 28.90 -4.88 -9.87
N VAL A 215 27.71 -4.64 -10.41
CA VAL A 215 27.17 -5.31 -11.61
C VAL A 215 26.40 -4.29 -12.44
N GLY A 216 26.56 -4.36 -13.76
CA GLY A 216 25.85 -3.52 -14.72
C GLY A 216 26.33 -2.07 -14.74
N GLY A 217 25.39 -1.13 -14.78
CA GLY A 217 25.66 0.31 -14.91
C GLY A 217 25.61 0.84 -16.35
N GLU A 218 25.45 -0.04 -17.34
CA GLU A 218 25.22 0.35 -18.73
C GLU A 218 23.89 1.10 -18.84
N ASN A 219 23.89 2.17 -19.62
CA ASN A 219 22.70 2.96 -19.85
C ASN A 219 22.74 3.57 -21.26
N GLU A 220 21.57 3.89 -21.79
CA GLU A 220 21.43 4.64 -23.02
C GLU A 220 20.22 5.57 -22.95
N GLU A 221 20.48 6.87 -22.82
CA GLU A 221 19.46 7.90 -22.64
C GLU A 221 18.47 7.92 -23.81
N SER A 222 18.95 7.78 -25.06
CA SER A 222 18.08 7.80 -26.25
C SER A 222 17.02 6.70 -26.26
N GLU A 223 17.30 5.57 -25.60
CA GLU A 223 16.36 4.44 -25.48
C GLU A 223 15.67 4.37 -24.11
N CYS A 224 15.96 5.31 -23.19
CA CYS A 224 15.56 5.21 -21.78
C CYS A 224 15.97 3.85 -21.16
N TYR A 225 17.12 3.30 -21.57
CA TYR A 225 17.63 2.01 -21.12
C TYR A 225 18.56 2.19 -19.93
N ILE A 226 18.31 1.47 -18.84
CA ILE A 226 19.24 1.30 -17.73
C ILE A 226 19.36 -0.19 -17.46
N GLY A 227 20.57 -0.74 -17.53
CA GLY A 227 20.83 -2.16 -17.31
C GLY A 227 20.58 -2.57 -15.85
N PRO A 228 20.32 -3.87 -15.59
CA PRO A 228 20.20 -4.41 -14.24
C PRO A 228 21.46 -4.09 -13.43
N THR A 229 21.33 -3.21 -12.44
CA THR A 229 22.47 -2.64 -11.72
C THR A 229 22.43 -3.06 -10.26
N VAL A 230 23.57 -3.50 -9.72
CA VAL A 230 23.75 -3.82 -8.29
C VAL A 230 24.81 -2.89 -7.71
N LEU A 231 24.49 -2.24 -6.59
CA LEU A 231 25.39 -1.31 -5.90
C LEU A 231 25.90 -1.94 -4.62
N ARG A 232 27.22 -1.90 -4.41
CA ARG A 232 27.87 -2.42 -3.21
C ARG A 232 28.24 -1.30 -2.25
N ASP A 233 28.45 -1.68 -1.00
CA ASP A 233 28.96 -0.81 0.07
C ASP A 233 28.16 0.48 0.27
N VAL A 234 26.86 0.42 -0.02
CA VAL A 234 25.98 1.59 -0.02
C VAL A 234 25.80 2.11 1.39
N LYS A 235 25.97 3.42 1.55
CA LYS A 235 25.77 4.11 2.84
C LYS A 235 24.30 4.50 3.03
N PRO A 236 23.79 4.52 4.28
CA PRO A 236 22.40 4.88 4.58
C PRO A 236 21.97 6.28 4.08
N ASP A 237 22.92 7.21 3.99
CA ASP A 237 22.78 8.62 3.58
C ASP A 237 23.01 8.83 2.07
N ALA A 238 23.38 7.80 1.31
CA ALA A 238 23.54 7.88 -0.13
C ALA A 238 22.23 8.32 -0.81
N LYS A 239 22.33 9.05 -1.93
CA LYS A 239 21.17 9.56 -2.70
C LYS A 239 20.17 8.46 -3.03
N VAL A 240 20.66 7.31 -3.53
CA VAL A 240 19.86 6.11 -3.84
C VAL A 240 19.07 5.55 -2.65
N MET A 241 19.42 5.95 -1.42
CA MET A 241 18.74 5.56 -0.19
C MET A 241 17.78 6.62 0.38
N GLN A 242 17.68 7.81 -0.22
CA GLN A 242 16.83 8.90 0.29
C GLN A 242 15.42 8.90 -0.29
N GLU A 243 15.23 8.37 -1.50
CA GLU A 243 13.92 8.26 -2.16
C GLU A 243 13.68 6.85 -2.70
N GLU A 244 12.43 6.56 -3.07
CA GLU A 244 12.06 5.33 -3.75
C GLU A 244 12.78 5.23 -5.10
N ILE A 245 13.41 4.07 -5.36
CA ILE A 245 14.24 3.93 -6.56
C ILE A 245 13.35 3.83 -7.79
N PHE A 246 12.34 2.96 -7.78
CA PHE A 246 11.41 2.77 -8.91
C PHE A 246 12.14 2.60 -10.26
N GLY A 247 13.14 1.71 -10.26
CA GLY A 247 14.08 1.49 -11.35
C GLY A 247 15.04 0.33 -11.05
N PRO A 248 15.91 -0.03 -12.00
CA PRO A 248 16.71 -1.26 -11.95
C PRO A 248 18.03 -1.07 -11.18
N LEU A 249 18.05 -0.25 -10.13
CA LEU A 249 19.21 -0.06 -9.25
C LEU A 249 18.96 -0.78 -7.93
N LEU A 250 19.80 -1.76 -7.58
CA LEU A 250 19.66 -2.57 -6.36
C LEU A 250 20.81 -2.29 -5.39
N PRO A 251 20.65 -1.35 -4.45
CA PRO A 251 21.64 -1.12 -3.40
C PRO A 251 21.65 -2.23 -2.36
N ILE A 252 22.87 -2.64 -1.98
CA ILE A 252 23.11 -3.58 -0.88
C ILE A 252 23.79 -2.84 0.26
N LEU A 253 23.12 -2.79 1.40
CA LEU A 253 23.65 -2.29 2.66
C LEU A 253 23.95 -3.47 3.58
N THR A 254 25.01 -3.33 4.35
CA THR A 254 25.43 -4.35 5.30
C THR A 254 24.99 -3.99 6.71
N VAL A 255 24.48 -4.98 7.45
CA VAL A 255 24.03 -4.87 8.84
C VAL A 255 24.60 -6.05 9.63
N SER A 256 25.07 -5.81 10.84
CA SER A 256 25.74 -6.81 11.69
C SER A 256 24.78 -7.85 12.29
N SER A 257 23.49 -7.55 12.32
CA SER A 257 22.48 -8.39 12.97
C SER A 257 21.06 -8.06 12.49
N ALA A 258 20.12 -8.95 12.81
CA ALA A 258 18.70 -8.67 12.62
C ALA A 258 18.20 -7.49 13.48
N ASP A 259 18.80 -7.25 14.66
CA ASP A 259 18.46 -6.12 15.52
C ASP A 259 18.77 -4.80 14.82
N GLU A 260 19.93 -4.72 14.17
CA GLU A 260 20.33 -3.57 13.37
C GLU A 260 19.42 -3.40 12.14
N ALA A 261 19.03 -4.50 11.48
CA ALA A 261 18.08 -4.46 10.37
C ALA A 261 16.71 -3.90 10.80
N ILE A 262 16.16 -4.40 11.91
CA ILE A 262 14.88 -3.95 12.48
C ILE A 262 14.96 -2.46 12.84
N LYS A 263 16.03 -2.03 13.51
CA LYS A 263 16.27 -0.62 13.85
C LYS A 263 16.36 0.24 12.59
N PHE A 264 17.08 -0.21 11.56
CA PHE A 264 17.23 0.50 10.30
C PHE A 264 15.89 0.69 9.59
N ILE A 265 15.07 -0.36 9.53
CA ILE A 265 13.73 -0.32 8.91
C ILE A 265 12.83 0.65 9.69
N ASN A 266 12.80 0.56 11.01
CA ASN A 266 11.91 1.37 11.86
C ASN A 266 12.30 2.87 11.94
N GLN A 267 13.53 3.23 11.57
CA GLN A 267 13.97 4.62 11.46
C GLN A 267 13.48 5.32 10.19
N ARG A 268 12.83 4.59 9.28
CA ARG A 268 12.34 5.09 7.99
C ARG A 268 10.83 5.01 7.93
N GLU A 269 10.29 5.66 6.93
CA GLU A 269 8.86 5.59 6.63
C GLU A 269 8.42 4.15 6.35
N LYS A 270 7.20 3.83 6.80
CA LYS A 270 6.63 2.48 6.66
C LYS A 270 6.46 2.12 5.18
N PRO A 271 7.08 1.04 4.70
CA PRO A 271 7.04 0.67 3.29
C PRO A 271 5.77 -0.10 2.93
N LEU A 272 5.48 -0.19 1.64
CA LEU A 272 4.36 -0.99 1.14
C LEU A 272 4.60 -2.49 1.34
N ALA A 273 5.84 -2.97 1.14
CA ALA A 273 6.20 -4.36 1.37
C ALA A 273 7.48 -4.50 2.21
N LEU A 274 7.57 -5.61 2.95
CA LEU A 274 8.79 -6.07 3.64
C LEU A 274 9.09 -7.51 3.20
N TYR A 275 10.33 -7.75 2.80
CA TYR A 275 10.81 -9.07 2.38
C TYR A 275 11.83 -9.63 3.37
N ILE A 276 11.67 -10.90 3.74
CA ILE A 276 12.53 -11.59 4.72
C ILE A 276 12.95 -12.94 4.13
N PHE A 277 14.25 -13.16 3.90
CA PHE A 277 14.79 -14.45 3.46
C PHE A 277 15.54 -15.12 4.61
N SER A 278 14.97 -16.19 5.16
CA SER A 278 15.55 -16.98 6.26
C SER A 278 14.89 -18.37 6.33
N SER A 279 15.66 -19.37 6.76
CA SER A 279 15.19 -20.68 7.17
C SER A 279 14.83 -20.74 8.65
N ASP A 280 15.12 -19.70 9.44
CA ASP A 280 14.71 -19.58 10.84
C ASP A 280 13.33 -18.91 10.98
N ASN A 281 12.32 -19.72 11.26
CA ASN A 281 10.95 -19.26 11.50
C ASN A 281 10.81 -18.35 12.71
N LYS A 282 11.69 -18.45 13.72
CA LYS A 282 11.66 -17.53 14.87
C LYS A 282 12.09 -16.15 14.45
N LEU A 283 13.14 -16.06 13.63
CA LEU A 283 13.63 -14.82 13.07
C LEU A 283 12.57 -14.14 12.20
N ILE A 284 11.94 -14.88 11.30
CA ILE A 284 10.85 -14.36 10.45
C ILE A 284 9.73 -13.75 11.32
N LYS A 285 9.23 -14.51 12.30
CA LYS A 285 8.17 -14.02 13.20
C LYS A 285 8.58 -12.78 13.97
N ARG A 286 9.85 -12.71 14.36
CA ARG A 286 10.41 -11.57 15.07
C ARG A 286 10.44 -10.30 14.21
N LEU A 287 10.98 -10.38 12.99
CA LEU A 287 10.98 -9.24 12.07
C LEU A 287 9.55 -8.74 11.78
N ILE A 288 8.59 -9.67 11.60
CA ILE A 288 7.17 -9.31 11.42
C ILE A 288 6.62 -8.59 12.67
N ALA A 289 6.92 -9.09 13.86
CA ALA A 289 6.39 -8.52 15.11
C ALA A 289 7.01 -7.16 15.49
N GLU A 290 8.25 -6.92 15.09
CA GLU A 290 9.02 -5.73 15.48
C GLU A 290 9.08 -4.64 14.39
N THR A 291 8.40 -4.82 13.26
CA THR A 291 8.34 -3.82 12.16
C THR A 291 6.89 -3.57 11.69
N SER A 292 6.69 -2.59 10.79
CA SER A 292 5.38 -2.27 10.23
C SER A 292 5.51 -1.94 8.75
N SER A 293 4.73 -2.63 7.92
CA SER A 293 4.62 -2.45 6.46
C SER A 293 3.18 -2.75 6.00
N GLY A 294 2.86 -2.45 4.74
CA GLY A 294 1.56 -2.82 4.15
C GLY A 294 1.37 -4.34 4.07
N GLY A 295 2.34 -5.02 3.47
CA GLY A 295 2.44 -6.47 3.40
C GLY A 295 3.81 -7.00 3.82
N VAL A 296 3.87 -8.29 4.15
CA VAL A 296 5.12 -9.01 4.43
C VAL A 296 5.15 -10.31 3.66
N LEU A 297 6.31 -10.65 3.09
CA LEU A 297 6.57 -11.96 2.52
C LEU A 297 7.86 -12.52 3.08
N ALA A 298 7.79 -13.78 3.50
CA ALA A 298 8.97 -14.54 3.84
C ALA A 298 9.34 -15.45 2.66
N ASN A 299 10.62 -15.44 2.31
CA ASN A 299 11.26 -16.30 1.31
C ASN A 299 10.78 -16.12 -0.13
N ASP A 300 10.06 -15.05 -0.47
CA ASP A 300 9.73 -14.70 -1.85
C ASP A 300 9.51 -13.20 -2.02
N CYS A 301 9.39 -12.74 -3.28
CA CYS A 301 9.05 -11.35 -3.62
C CYS A 301 7.74 -11.28 -4.40
N LEU A 302 7.02 -10.15 -4.33
CA LEU A 302 5.81 -9.83 -5.10
C LEU A 302 4.56 -10.70 -4.83
N MET A 303 4.70 -11.99 -4.59
CA MET A 303 3.63 -13.00 -4.67
C MET A 303 2.40 -12.75 -3.78
N HIS A 304 2.52 -12.07 -2.64
CA HIS A 304 1.36 -11.68 -1.83
C HIS A 304 0.30 -10.88 -2.60
N PHE A 305 0.69 -10.14 -3.64
CA PHE A 305 -0.23 -9.39 -4.51
C PHE A 305 -1.19 -10.29 -5.27
N SER A 306 -0.83 -11.54 -5.58
CA SER A 306 -1.70 -12.45 -6.34
C SER A 306 -2.67 -13.24 -5.46
N VAL A 307 -2.59 -13.10 -4.14
CA VAL A 307 -3.41 -13.86 -3.19
C VAL A 307 -4.66 -13.07 -2.83
N THR A 308 -5.78 -13.39 -3.47
CA THR A 308 -7.06 -12.67 -3.32
C THR A 308 -7.69 -12.73 -1.92
N SER A 309 -7.21 -13.62 -1.05
CA SER A 309 -7.61 -13.71 0.36
C SER A 309 -6.81 -12.80 1.29
N LEU A 310 -5.80 -12.10 0.78
CA LEU A 310 -5.06 -11.06 1.50
C LEU A 310 -5.56 -9.68 1.08
N PRO A 311 -5.76 -8.73 2.03
CA PRO A 311 -5.93 -7.34 1.68
C PRO A 311 -4.60 -6.79 1.16
N PHE A 312 -4.63 -6.08 0.04
CA PHE A 312 -3.48 -5.34 -0.45
C PHE A 312 -3.69 -3.86 -0.14
N GLY A 313 -2.74 -3.25 0.58
CA GLY A 313 -2.79 -1.85 0.97
C GLY A 313 -1.56 -1.42 1.75
N GLY A 314 -1.30 -0.12 1.80
CA GLY A 314 -0.21 0.47 2.57
C GLY A 314 -0.56 0.85 4.01
N VAL A 315 0.42 1.38 4.73
CA VAL A 315 0.26 1.96 6.06
C VAL A 315 1.18 3.16 6.24
N GLY A 316 0.64 4.27 6.76
CA GLY A 316 1.40 5.52 6.89
C GLY A 316 1.74 6.10 5.51
N ASN A 317 3.00 6.42 5.25
CA ASN A 317 3.40 7.03 3.98
C ASN A 317 3.27 6.10 2.76
N SER A 318 3.17 4.79 2.97
CA SER A 318 2.88 3.84 1.88
C SER A 318 1.41 3.71 1.55
N GLY A 319 0.51 4.31 2.35
CA GLY A 319 -0.90 4.35 2.01
C GLY A 319 -1.87 4.25 3.18
N MET A 320 -3.15 4.26 2.83
CA MET A 320 -4.28 3.99 3.71
C MET A 320 -5.43 3.34 2.95
N GLY A 321 -6.20 2.49 3.63
CA GLY A 321 -7.18 1.62 2.99
C GLY A 321 -6.53 0.38 2.40
N HIS A 322 -7.34 -0.48 1.80
CA HIS A 322 -6.89 -1.70 1.14
C HIS A 322 -7.92 -2.17 0.11
N TYR A 323 -7.52 -3.06 -0.78
CA TYR A 323 -8.41 -3.69 -1.74
C TYR A 323 -7.99 -5.14 -2.04
N HIS A 324 -8.46 -5.67 -3.17
CA HIS A 324 -8.43 -7.07 -3.64
C HIS A 324 -9.58 -7.92 -3.09
N GLY A 325 -10.12 -8.78 -3.96
CA GLY A 325 -11.16 -9.74 -3.62
C GLY A 325 -12.30 -9.13 -2.80
N LYS A 326 -12.63 -9.81 -1.68
CA LYS A 326 -13.66 -9.37 -0.73
C LYS A 326 -13.32 -8.03 -0.08
N TYR A 327 -12.05 -7.73 0.16
CA TYR A 327 -11.65 -6.48 0.80
C TYR A 327 -11.89 -5.27 -0.11
N GLY A 328 -11.73 -5.44 -1.43
CA GLY A 328 -12.12 -4.42 -2.41
C GLY A 328 -13.63 -4.14 -2.41
N PHE A 329 -14.46 -5.19 -2.31
CA PHE A 329 -15.91 -5.05 -2.16
C PHE A 329 -16.27 -4.34 -0.85
N ASP A 330 -15.70 -4.80 0.28
CA ASP A 330 -16.00 -4.24 1.60
C ASP A 330 -15.57 -2.77 1.71
N ASN A 331 -14.39 -2.42 1.18
CA ASN A 331 -13.87 -1.05 1.25
C ASN A 331 -14.64 -0.07 0.34
N LEU A 332 -15.29 -0.56 -0.70
CA LEU A 332 -16.12 0.24 -1.62
C LEU A 332 -17.62 0.07 -1.36
N SER A 333 -17.99 -0.47 -0.19
CA SER A 333 -19.35 -0.57 0.31
C SER A 333 -19.47 0.15 1.66
N HIS A 334 -20.64 0.69 1.96
CA HIS A 334 -21.00 1.01 3.34
C HIS A 334 -21.55 -0.25 4.03
N LEU A 335 -20.89 -0.71 5.09
CA LEU A 335 -21.33 -1.86 5.89
C LEU A 335 -22.34 -1.41 6.96
N ARG A 336 -23.62 -1.35 6.59
CA ARG A 336 -24.68 -0.79 7.44
C ARG A 336 -25.12 -1.76 8.54
N GLY A 337 -24.82 -1.42 9.79
CA GLY A 337 -25.30 -2.15 10.97
C GLY A 337 -26.82 -2.01 11.16
N CYS A 338 -27.53 -3.13 11.20
CA CYS A 338 -28.98 -3.18 11.32
C CYS A 338 -29.39 -3.94 12.60
N LEU A 339 -30.24 -3.29 13.42
CA LEU A 339 -30.88 -3.89 14.59
C LEU A 339 -32.38 -3.70 14.48
N ILE A 340 -33.12 -4.80 14.34
CA ILE A 340 -34.59 -4.77 14.27
C ILE A 340 -35.13 -5.35 15.57
N LYS A 341 -35.67 -4.47 16.42
CA LYS A 341 -36.35 -4.85 17.65
C LYS A 341 -37.81 -5.18 17.36
N GLN A 342 -38.34 -6.14 18.11
CA GLN A 342 -39.79 -6.32 18.17
C GLN A 342 -40.40 -5.30 19.15
N LEU A 343 -41.64 -4.87 18.90
CA LEU A 343 -42.42 -4.06 19.85
C LEU A 343 -42.98 -4.92 21.00
N LYS A 344 -42.11 -5.65 21.69
CA LYS A 344 -42.41 -6.54 22.82
C LYS A 344 -41.37 -6.33 23.91
N MET A 345 -41.64 -6.85 25.11
CA MET A 345 -40.69 -6.83 26.24
C MET A 345 -40.28 -5.41 26.68
N GLU A 346 -41.16 -4.41 26.52
CA GLU A 346 -40.88 -3.01 26.90
C GLU A 346 -40.45 -2.86 28.37
N GLY A 347 -40.98 -3.72 29.25
CA GLY A 347 -40.57 -3.74 30.66
C GLY A 347 -39.07 -3.99 30.89
N VAL A 348 -38.35 -4.59 29.94
CA VAL A 348 -36.88 -4.76 30.00
C VAL A 348 -36.17 -3.41 29.83
N ASN A 349 -36.75 -2.50 29.04
CA ASN A 349 -36.18 -1.17 28.84
C ASN A 349 -36.33 -0.28 30.08
N ASN A 350 -37.15 -0.64 31.08
CA ASN A 350 -37.29 0.13 32.33
C ASN A 350 -35.96 0.34 33.06
N ILE A 351 -34.97 -0.54 32.86
CA ILE A 351 -33.61 -0.39 33.39
C ILE A 351 -32.86 0.75 32.68
N CYS A 352 -33.13 0.97 31.38
CA CYS A 352 -32.59 2.08 30.59
C CYS A 352 -33.38 3.38 30.80
N TRP A 353 -34.68 3.28 31.08
CA TRP A 353 -35.60 4.41 31.26
C TRP A 353 -35.58 5.01 32.66
N VAL A 354 -34.69 4.59 33.58
CA VAL A 354 -34.63 5.16 34.93
C VAL A 354 -34.18 6.62 34.87
N CYS A 355 -35.14 7.51 34.70
CA CYS A 355 -35.06 8.92 34.98
C CYS A 355 -36.29 9.26 35.84
N PRO A 356 -36.11 9.70 37.09
CA PRO A 356 -34.99 10.54 37.49
C PRO A 356 -33.90 9.75 38.22
N TYR A 357 -32.64 10.14 37.98
CA TYR A 357 -31.44 9.66 38.65
C TYR A 357 -31.41 10.01 40.16
N PHE A 358 -32.48 9.77 40.92
CA PHE A 358 -32.50 9.94 42.36
C PHE A 358 -32.07 8.64 43.07
N THR A 359 -30.82 8.69 43.52
CA THR A 359 -30.26 8.14 44.77
C THR A 359 -30.25 6.64 45.07
N GLN A 360 -30.98 5.73 44.39
CA GLN A 360 -30.98 4.30 44.80
C GLN A 360 -30.28 3.29 43.89
N HIS A 361 -29.93 3.61 42.64
CA HIS A 361 -29.46 2.58 41.69
C HIS A 361 -28.09 2.81 41.02
N TRP A 362 -27.35 3.86 41.38
CA TRP A 362 -25.95 4.06 40.94
C TRP A 362 -25.00 2.94 41.38
N VAL A 363 -25.37 2.16 42.39
CA VAL A 363 -24.55 1.07 42.96
C VAL A 363 -24.32 -0.06 41.95
N VAL A 364 -25.13 -0.14 40.88
CA VAL A 364 -25.07 -1.26 39.93
C VAL A 364 -24.03 -1.07 38.83
N PHE A 365 -23.59 0.17 38.52
CA PHE A 365 -22.87 0.41 37.26
C PHE A 365 -21.37 0.65 37.31
N ASN A 366 -20.74 1.10 38.40
CA ASN A 366 -19.26 1.04 38.54
C ASN A 366 -18.73 1.51 39.93
N PRO A 367 -18.29 0.62 40.83
CA PRO A 367 -17.71 1.03 42.12
C PRO A 367 -16.37 1.77 42.01
N GLU A 368 -15.55 1.50 40.99
CA GLU A 368 -14.16 2.00 40.89
C GLU A 368 -14.07 3.48 40.48
N ILE A 369 -14.98 3.94 39.62
CA ILE A 369 -15.00 5.34 39.15
C ILE A 369 -15.35 6.30 40.29
N ILE A 370 -16.24 5.90 41.20
CA ILE A 370 -16.65 6.70 42.36
C ILE A 370 -15.48 6.86 43.35
N TYR A 371 -14.64 5.84 43.48
CA TYR A 371 -13.45 5.90 44.35
C TYR A 371 -12.41 6.89 43.79
N GLN A 372 -12.12 6.83 42.49
CA GLN A 372 -11.14 7.71 41.84
C GLN A 372 -11.54 9.20 41.84
N LEU A 373 -12.83 9.50 41.68
CA LEU A 373 -13.33 10.88 41.68
C LEU A 373 -13.31 11.52 43.08
N LYS A 374 -13.50 10.73 44.15
CA LYS A 374 -13.38 11.22 45.54
C LYS A 374 -11.94 11.54 45.94
N THR A 375 -10.95 10.80 45.42
CA THR A 375 -9.53 11.09 45.66
C THR A 375 -9.03 12.38 45.00
N LEU A 376 -9.73 12.88 43.97
CA LEU A 376 -9.32 14.07 43.20
C LEU A 376 -9.98 15.39 43.66
N ASN A 377 -10.83 15.36 44.69
CA ASN A 377 -11.45 16.54 45.32
C ASN A 377 -12.19 17.51 44.36
N LEU A 378 -12.70 17.00 43.23
CA LEU A 378 -13.47 17.77 42.26
C LEU A 378 -14.94 17.84 42.69
N LYS A 379 -15.43 19.04 43.02
CA LYS A 379 -16.85 19.29 43.33
C LYS A 379 -17.67 19.36 42.04
N ILE A 380 -18.64 18.46 41.91
CA ILE A 380 -19.66 18.53 40.85
C ILE A 380 -20.75 19.49 41.32
N HIS A 381 -20.91 20.62 40.66
CA HIS A 381 -22.05 21.52 40.88
C HIS A 381 -23.23 21.05 40.02
N PRO A 382 -24.43 20.85 40.60
CA PRO A 382 -25.62 20.53 39.81
C PRO A 382 -26.02 21.74 38.97
N LEU A 383 -26.12 21.55 37.65
CA LEU A 383 -26.70 22.53 36.73
C LEU A 383 -28.20 22.67 37.05
N LYS A 384 -28.66 23.90 37.28
CA LYS A 384 -30.09 24.21 37.40
C LYS A 384 -30.76 24.07 36.03
N PRO A 385 -31.97 23.50 35.95
CA PRO A 385 -32.71 23.37 34.69
C PRO A 385 -33.15 24.74 34.16
N PHE A 386 -33.15 24.89 32.84
CA PHE A 386 -33.75 26.00 32.10
C PHE A 386 -35.26 25.84 31.96
#